data_AF-A0A4Y8C7V1-F1
#
_entry.id   AF-A0A4Y8C7V1-F1
#
_cell.length_a   1.000
_cell.length_b   1.000
_cell.length_c   1.000
_cell.angle_alpha   90.00
_cell.angle_beta   90.00
_cell.angle_gamma   90.00
#
_symmetry.space_group_name_H-M   'P 1'
#
loop_
_entity.id
_entity.type
_entity.pdbx_description
1 polymer ?
#
loop_
_entity_poly.entity_id
_entity_poly.type
_entity_poly.pdbx_seq_one_letter_code
_entity_poly.pdbx_strand_id
1 'polypeptide(L)'
;DIALKVNNEWGEIFTLPEAKVNEEVAVVVGTDGAKMSKSYQNTIDIFSSEKTLKKQISSIVTDSTALEDPKDHENCNIFKIAKLFLDESGQKELQIRYEKGGEGYGHFKMYLNELVNAYFKEA
;
A
#
# COMPACT_ATOMS: atom_id res chain seq x y z
N ASP A 1 -15.53 5.10 30.95
CA ASP A 1 -15.22 5.06 32.40
C ASP A 1 -14.91 6.41 33.02
N ILE A 2 -13.87 7.13 32.55
CA ILE A 2 -13.51 8.44 33.13
C ILE A 2 -14.65 9.46 33.01
N ALA A 3 -15.25 9.60 31.82
CA ALA A 3 -16.36 10.53 31.59
C ALA A 3 -17.57 10.26 32.50
N LEU A 4 -17.92 8.99 32.71
CA LEU A 4 -19.00 8.59 33.63
C LEU A 4 -18.70 8.99 35.08
N LYS A 5 -17.46 8.76 35.54
CA LYS A 5 -17.08 9.05 36.92
C LYS A 5 -17.11 10.56 37.21
N VAL A 6 -16.68 11.39 36.25
CA VAL A 6 -16.77 12.85 36.37
C VAL A 6 -18.22 13.29 36.33
N ASN A 7 -19.03 12.72 35.43
CA ASN A 7 -20.43 13.11 35.32
C ASN A 7 -21.24 12.79 36.59
N ASN A 8 -20.90 11.69 37.26
CA ASN A 8 -21.55 11.30 38.51
C ASN A 8 -21.19 12.23 39.69
N GLU A 9 -19.98 12.79 39.72
CA GLU A 9 -19.52 13.65 40.82
C GLU A 9 -19.93 15.11 40.61
N TRP A 10 -19.84 15.62 39.38
CA TRP A 10 -19.95 17.05 39.08
C TRP A 10 -21.10 17.43 38.13
N GLY A 11 -21.99 16.47 37.82
CA GLY A 11 -23.09 16.64 36.87
C GLY A 11 -22.68 16.34 35.42
N GLU A 12 -23.61 16.36 34.48
CA GLU A 12 -23.35 16.00 33.08
C GLU A 12 -22.42 17.01 32.36
N ILE A 13 -21.10 16.79 32.47
CA ILE A 13 -20.07 17.65 31.84
C ILE A 13 -19.56 17.05 30.53
N PHE A 14 -19.39 15.73 30.46
CA PHE A 14 -18.81 15.05 29.31
C PHE A 14 -19.82 14.19 28.55
N THR A 15 -19.81 14.29 27.22
CA THR A 15 -20.49 13.32 26.33
C THR A 15 -19.75 11.98 26.38
N LEU A 16 -20.48 10.87 26.48
CA LEU A 16 -19.88 9.54 26.44
C LEU A 16 -19.45 9.19 25.02
N PRO A 17 -18.19 8.82 24.78
CA PRO A 17 -17.75 8.41 23.46
C PRO A 17 -18.24 6.99 23.15
N GLU A 18 -18.55 6.74 21.88
CA GLU A 18 -18.78 5.41 21.35
C GLU A 18 -17.59 4.97 20.49
N ALA A 19 -17.21 3.70 20.61
CA ALA A 19 -16.15 3.13 19.79
C ALA A 19 -16.69 2.90 18.37
N LYS A 20 -16.00 3.46 17.38
CA LYS A 20 -16.24 3.16 15.96
C LYS A 20 -15.09 2.31 15.43
N VAL A 21 -15.39 1.08 15.06
CA VAL A 21 -14.45 0.15 14.42
C VAL A 21 -14.82 0.06 12.95
N ASN A 22 -13.87 0.32 12.05
CA ASN A 22 -14.05 0.01 10.63
C ASN A 22 -13.73 -1.48 10.43
N GLU A 23 -14.73 -2.25 10.00
CA GLU A 23 -14.59 -3.69 9.75
C GLU A 23 -13.75 -3.98 8.49
N GLU A 24 -13.73 -3.05 7.54
CA GLU A 24 -13.08 -3.19 6.24
C GLU A 24 -11.73 -2.47 6.16
N VAL A 25 -10.80 -2.74 7.09
CA VAL A 25 -9.42 -2.27 6.91
C VAL A 25 -8.66 -3.30 6.09
N ALA A 26 -8.57 -3.09 4.78
CA ALA A 26 -7.73 -3.90 3.91
C ALA A 26 -6.28 -3.86 4.40
N VAL A 27 -5.69 -5.04 4.63
CA VAL A 27 -4.29 -5.17 5.03
C VAL A 27 -3.41 -4.82 3.84
N VAL A 28 -2.67 -3.72 3.93
CA VAL A 28 -1.67 -3.35 2.93
C VAL A 28 -0.46 -4.27 3.06
N VAL A 29 -0.03 -4.84 1.93
CA VAL A 29 1.14 -5.70 1.84
C VAL A 29 2.43 -4.85 1.82
N GLY A 30 3.44 -5.29 2.56
CA GLY A 30 4.77 -4.69 2.59
C GLY A 30 5.67 -5.17 1.44
N THR A 31 6.90 -4.67 1.40
CA THR A 31 7.87 -5.02 0.36
C THR A 31 8.25 -6.51 0.36
N ASP A 32 8.05 -7.22 1.46
CA ASP A 32 8.37 -8.64 1.64
C ASP A 32 7.16 -9.59 1.42
N GLY A 33 5.97 -9.05 1.15
CA GLY A 33 4.73 -9.85 1.05
C GLY A 33 3.99 -10.05 2.36
N ALA A 34 4.56 -9.69 3.51
CA ALA A 34 3.87 -9.69 4.80
C ALA A 34 3.00 -8.43 4.96
N LYS A 35 2.24 -8.33 6.05
CA LYS A 35 1.57 -7.08 6.43
C LYS A 35 2.62 -5.95 6.54
N MET A 36 2.34 -4.81 5.92
CA MET A 36 3.21 -3.65 6.03
C MET A 36 3.27 -3.17 7.49
N SER A 37 4.49 -3.06 8.02
CA SER A 37 4.76 -2.61 9.38
C SER A 37 6.16 -2.01 9.51
N LYS A 38 6.27 -0.92 10.28
CA LYS A 38 7.58 -0.34 10.63
C LYS A 38 8.51 -1.34 11.32
N SER A 39 7.94 -2.23 12.14
CA SER A 39 8.72 -3.26 12.86
C SER A 39 9.36 -4.29 11.94
N TYR A 40 8.75 -4.55 10.77
CA TYR A 40 9.26 -5.50 9.77
C TYR A 40 10.18 -4.83 8.76
N GLN A 41 10.35 -3.50 8.83
CA GLN A 41 11.19 -2.74 7.91
C GLN A 41 10.79 -2.96 6.43
N ASN A 42 9.51 -3.22 6.19
CA ASN A 42 8.93 -3.54 4.88
C ASN A 42 7.99 -2.42 4.37
N THR A 43 8.20 -1.17 4.84
CA THR A 43 7.33 -0.03 4.52
C THR A 43 7.72 0.65 3.21
N ILE A 44 6.72 1.35 2.63
CA ILE A 44 6.90 2.33 1.58
C ILE A 44 6.49 3.68 2.18
N ASP A 45 7.44 4.58 2.38
CA ASP A 45 7.22 5.85 3.07
C ASP A 45 6.84 6.94 2.08
N ILE A 46 5.60 7.42 2.17
CA ILE A 46 4.97 8.34 1.21
C ILE A 46 5.55 9.77 1.23
N PHE A 47 6.14 10.19 2.36
CA PHE A 47 6.78 11.51 2.52
C PHE A 47 8.32 11.43 2.53
N SER A 48 8.86 10.34 1.99
CA SER A 48 10.30 10.18 1.88
C SER A 48 10.85 10.87 0.63
N SER A 49 12.16 11.11 0.58
CA SER A 49 12.79 11.59 -0.67
C SER A 49 12.58 10.58 -1.79
N GLU A 50 12.52 11.04 -3.05
CA GLU A 50 12.42 10.15 -4.23
C GLU A 50 13.49 9.04 -4.22
N LYS A 51 14.69 9.34 -3.74
CA LYS A 51 15.78 8.37 -3.58
C LYS A 51 15.45 7.27 -2.56
N THR A 52 14.85 7.63 -1.44
CA THR A 52 14.43 6.69 -0.39
C THR A 52 13.26 5.84 -0.88
N LEU A 53 12.25 6.47 -1.49
CA LEU A 53 11.10 5.78 -2.07
C LEU A 53 11.55 4.76 -3.13
N LYS A 54 12.45 5.17 -4.03
CA LYS A 54 13.04 4.28 -5.03
C LYS A 54 13.74 3.08 -4.42
N LYS A 55 14.47 3.29 -3.31
CA LYS A 55 15.14 2.20 -2.59
C LYS A 55 14.14 1.22 -1.99
N GLN A 56 13.06 1.72 -1.39
CA GLN A 56 11.99 0.89 -0.81
C GLN A 56 11.24 0.10 -1.89
N ILE A 57 10.82 0.74 -2.98
CA ILE A 57 10.15 0.05 -4.09
C ILE A 57 11.09 -0.97 -4.76
N SER A 58 12.39 -0.67 -4.83
CA SER A 58 13.37 -1.63 -5.38
C SER A 58 13.51 -2.90 -4.53
N SER A 59 13.26 -2.85 -3.22
CA SER A 59 13.36 -4.01 -2.33
C SER A 59 12.13 -4.93 -2.37
N ILE A 60 11.08 -4.57 -3.12
CA ILE A 60 9.89 -5.41 -3.24
C ILE A 60 10.27 -6.80 -3.78
N VAL A 61 9.87 -7.85 -3.06
CA VAL A 61 10.09 -9.25 -3.41
C VAL A 61 9.22 -9.63 -4.61
N THR A 62 9.85 -10.26 -5.59
CA THR A 62 9.24 -10.78 -6.82
C THR A 62 9.68 -12.23 -7.03
N ASP A 63 9.03 -12.94 -7.94
CA ASP A 63 9.50 -14.26 -8.36
C ASP A 63 10.66 -14.20 -9.37
N SER A 64 11.08 -15.37 -9.86
CA SER A 64 12.18 -15.54 -10.82
C SER A 64 11.72 -15.74 -12.27
N THR A 65 10.60 -15.14 -12.66
CA THR A 65 10.10 -15.21 -14.03
C THR A 65 10.98 -14.42 -15.00
N ALA A 66 11.29 -14.98 -16.19
CA ALA A 66 12.14 -14.32 -17.17
C ALA A 66 11.49 -13.05 -17.74
N LEU A 67 12.27 -12.15 -18.35
CA LEU A 67 11.77 -10.85 -18.82
C LEU A 67 10.63 -10.98 -19.83
N GLU A 68 10.80 -11.85 -20.82
CA GLU A 68 9.86 -12.03 -21.93
C GLU A 68 8.57 -12.75 -21.50
N ASP A 69 8.64 -13.58 -20.46
CA ASP A 69 7.51 -14.41 -20.04
C ASP A 69 6.39 -13.58 -19.39
N PRO A 70 5.12 -13.98 -19.56
CA PRO A 70 4.00 -13.43 -18.79
C PRO A 70 4.26 -13.48 -17.28
N LYS A 71 3.80 -12.47 -16.55
CA LYS A 71 3.93 -12.37 -15.08
C LYS A 71 2.61 -12.62 -14.39
N ASP A 72 2.63 -13.31 -13.25
CA ASP A 72 1.45 -13.50 -12.42
C ASP A 72 1.15 -12.27 -11.56
N HIS A 73 0.16 -11.50 -11.96
CA HIS A 73 -0.29 -10.31 -11.24
C HIS A 73 -0.99 -10.62 -9.88
N GLU A 74 -1.57 -11.81 -9.69
CA GLU A 74 -2.33 -12.16 -8.48
C GLU A 74 -1.39 -12.37 -7.29
N ASN A 75 -0.23 -12.96 -7.55
CA ASN A 75 0.78 -13.21 -6.55
C ASN A 75 1.85 -12.12 -6.46
N CYS A 76 1.93 -11.20 -7.42
CA CYS A 76 2.93 -10.14 -7.43
C CYS A 76 2.65 -9.03 -6.40
N ASN A 77 3.59 -8.81 -5.49
CA ASN A 77 3.51 -7.73 -4.50
C ASN A 77 3.50 -6.33 -5.14
N ILE A 78 4.21 -6.14 -6.25
CA ILE A 78 4.22 -4.85 -6.97
C ILE A 78 2.79 -4.53 -7.46
N PHE A 79 2.11 -5.52 -8.05
CA PHE A 79 0.75 -5.34 -8.53
C PHE A 79 -0.22 -5.05 -7.39
N LYS A 80 -0.17 -5.83 -6.31
CA LYS A 80 -1.00 -5.62 -5.10
C LYS A 80 -0.88 -4.20 -4.55
N ILE A 81 0.33 -3.63 -4.52
CA ILE A 81 0.57 -2.27 -4.06
C ILE A 81 0.09 -1.25 -5.11
N ALA A 82 0.36 -1.47 -6.40
CA ALA A 82 -0.08 -0.59 -7.47
C ALA A 82 -1.61 -0.41 -7.50
N LYS A 83 -2.38 -1.46 -7.20
CA LYS A 83 -3.86 -1.38 -7.11
C LYS A 83 -4.38 -0.31 -6.16
N LEU A 84 -3.62 0.06 -5.12
CA LEU A 84 -4.01 1.09 -4.16
C LEU A 84 -4.02 2.50 -4.79
N PHE A 85 -3.34 2.67 -5.92
CA PHE A 85 -3.17 3.95 -6.62
C PHE A 85 -3.93 4.00 -7.96
N LEU A 86 -4.58 2.90 -8.34
CA LEU A 86 -5.20 2.73 -9.65
C LEU A 86 -6.71 2.52 -9.51
N ASP A 87 -7.47 3.13 -10.41
CA ASP A 87 -8.87 2.80 -10.62
C ASP A 87 -9.02 1.45 -11.36
N GLU A 88 -10.27 1.00 -11.56
CA GLU A 88 -10.55 -0.31 -12.17
C GLU A 88 -9.97 -0.43 -13.58
N SER A 89 -10.05 0.63 -14.38
CA SER A 89 -9.42 0.69 -15.70
C SER A 89 -7.90 0.57 -15.63
N GLY A 90 -7.24 1.35 -14.78
CA GLY A 90 -5.79 1.31 -14.63
C GLY A 90 -5.29 -0.04 -14.11
N GLN A 91 -6.03 -0.68 -13.21
CA GLN A 91 -5.74 -2.05 -12.76
C GLN A 91 -5.84 -3.04 -13.93
N LYS A 92 -6.84 -2.89 -14.80
CA LYS A 92 -7.01 -3.79 -15.95
C LYS A 92 -5.93 -3.58 -17.01
N GLU A 93 -5.52 -2.34 -17.27
CA GLU A 93 -4.40 -2.04 -18.16
C GLU A 93 -3.09 -2.62 -17.64
N LEU A 94 -2.82 -2.48 -16.34
CA LEU A 94 -1.65 -3.08 -15.72
C LEU A 94 -1.70 -4.62 -15.78
N GLN A 95 -2.87 -5.23 -15.58
CA GLN A 95 -3.06 -6.68 -15.75
C GLN A 95 -2.70 -7.13 -17.17
N ILE A 96 -3.18 -6.42 -18.20
CA ILE A 96 -2.87 -6.74 -19.60
C ILE A 96 -1.36 -6.70 -19.85
N ARG A 97 -0.64 -5.73 -19.27
CA ARG A 97 0.83 -5.64 -19.39
C ARG A 97 1.54 -6.83 -18.72
N TYR A 98 1.05 -7.28 -17.56
CA TYR A 98 1.58 -8.47 -16.89
C TYR A 98 1.36 -9.74 -17.73
N GLU A 99 0.15 -9.95 -18.23
CA GLU A 99 -0.24 -11.14 -19.01
C GLU A 99 0.43 -11.20 -20.38
N LYS A 100 0.72 -10.04 -20.98
CA LYS A 100 1.37 -9.95 -22.30
C LYS A 100 2.82 -10.44 -22.30
N GLY A 101 3.54 -10.28 -21.18
CA GLY A 101 4.99 -10.47 -21.15
C GLY A 101 5.77 -9.35 -21.87
N GLY A 102 7.09 -9.49 -21.97
CA GLY A 102 8.00 -8.48 -22.54
C GLY A 102 8.39 -7.33 -21.60
N GLU A 103 7.72 -7.20 -20.46
CA GLU A 103 8.09 -6.28 -19.37
C GLU A 103 8.59 -7.07 -18.15
N GLY A 104 9.83 -6.80 -17.74
CA GLY A 104 10.40 -7.35 -16.49
C GLY A 104 9.96 -6.58 -15.24
N TYR A 105 10.10 -7.19 -14.05
CA TYR A 105 9.75 -6.55 -12.78
C TYR A 105 10.46 -5.22 -12.49
N GLY A 106 11.64 -5.00 -13.06
CA GLY A 106 12.31 -3.71 -12.99
C GLY A 106 11.45 -2.57 -13.59
N HIS A 107 10.79 -2.82 -14.72
CA HIS A 107 9.88 -1.87 -15.36
C HIS A 107 8.65 -1.62 -14.49
N PHE A 108 8.06 -2.67 -13.92
CA PHE A 108 6.91 -2.51 -13.02
C PHE A 108 7.27 -1.80 -11.71
N LYS A 109 8.49 -1.98 -11.18
CA LYS A 109 9.00 -1.20 -10.04
C LYS A 109 9.20 0.27 -10.41
N MET A 110 9.67 0.58 -11.60
CA MET A 110 9.77 1.96 -12.09
C MET A 110 8.38 2.59 -12.23
N TYR A 111 7.45 1.88 -12.84
CA TYR A 111 6.06 2.32 -12.97
C TYR A 111 5.40 2.58 -11.61
N LEU A 112 5.64 1.72 -10.61
CA LEU A 112 5.14 1.96 -9.25
C LEU A 112 5.76 3.21 -8.61
N ASN A 113 7.04 3.51 -8.86
CA ASN A 113 7.65 4.76 -8.40
C ASN A 113 6.92 5.98 -8.99
N GLU A 114 6.62 5.94 -10.28
CA GLU A 114 5.91 7.03 -10.97
C GLU A 114 4.51 7.20 -10.40
N LEU A 115 3.75 6.11 -10.19
CA LEU A 115 2.42 6.15 -9.58
C LEU A 115 2.43 6.78 -8.18
N VAL A 116 3.31 6.30 -7.30
CA VAL A 116 3.37 6.79 -5.91
C VAL A 116 3.76 8.27 -5.86
N ASN A 117 4.78 8.67 -6.63
CA ASN A 117 5.20 10.06 -6.68
C ASN A 117 4.10 10.97 -7.27
N ALA A 118 3.42 10.54 -8.33
CA ALA A 118 2.35 11.31 -8.94
C ALA A 118 1.16 11.47 -7.98
N TYR A 119 0.78 10.40 -7.28
CA TYR A 119 -0.35 10.40 -6.36
C TYR A 119 -0.13 11.34 -5.16
N PHE A 120 1.08 11.39 -4.61
CA PHE A 120 1.41 12.22 -3.44
C PHE A 120 2.10 13.54 -3.76
N LYS A 121 2.18 13.93 -5.04
CA LYS A 121 2.89 15.15 -5.46
C LYS A 121 2.34 16.44 -4.83
N GLU A 122 1.04 16.49 -4.59
CA GLU A 122 0.32 17.66 -4.05
C GLU A 122 -0.05 17.51 -2.57
N ALA A 123 0.41 16.45 -1.91
CA ALA A 123 0.09 16.13 -0.52
C ALA A 123 0.98 16.86 0.50
#